data_AF-A0A380H839-F1
#
_entry.id   AF-A0A380H839-F1
#
_cell.length_a   1.000
_cell.length_b   1.000
_cell.length_c   1.000
_cell.angle_alpha   90.00
_cell.angle_beta   90.00
_cell.angle_gamma   90.00
#
_symmetry.space_group_name_H-M   'P 1'
#
loop_
_entity.id
_entity.type
_entity.pdbx_description
1 polymer ?
#
loop_
_entity_poly.entity_id
_entity_poly.type
_entity_poly.pdbx_seq_one_letter_code
_entity_poly.pdbx_strand_id
1 'polypeptide(L)'
;MRPEQTQLAFDNAVEYGLDGFETDVLLTKDGKLIVFHDAHVDRTTNGSGEVSEHTLDKLKRLDAGYHFTDINDQTPYMYINVDLKDAPDTYEGRIAPQVICDNIVKHHAQHRVLVTSFHKEQIDRFMKFSKGEIAMVLVKQKLLKDLLNLTAC
;
A
#
# COMPACT_ATOMS: atom_id res chain seq x y z
N MET A 1 -8.90 -10.25 -11.46
CA MET A 1 -8.08 -9.28 -12.20
C MET A 1 -6.91 -8.82 -11.36
N ARG A 2 -5.85 -8.34 -12.01
CA ARG A 2 -4.59 -7.89 -11.40
C ARG A 2 -4.08 -6.67 -12.19
N PRO A 3 -3.17 -5.84 -11.65
CA PRO A 3 -2.64 -4.68 -12.36
C PRO A 3 -1.94 -5.10 -13.64
N GLU A 4 -2.19 -4.38 -14.74
CA GLU A 4 -1.65 -4.71 -16.07
C GLU A 4 -0.13 -4.80 -16.08
N GLN A 5 0.43 -5.59 -17.00
CA GLN A 5 1.88 -5.71 -17.23
C GLN A 5 2.71 -6.04 -15.96
N THR A 6 2.07 -6.62 -14.92
CA THR A 6 2.73 -7.10 -13.71
C THR A 6 2.85 -8.62 -13.69
N GLN A 7 3.84 -9.12 -12.94
CA GLN A 7 3.97 -10.57 -12.69
C GLN A 7 2.67 -11.18 -12.15
N LEU A 8 1.96 -10.46 -11.28
CA LEU A 8 0.67 -10.91 -10.74
C LEU A 8 -0.37 -11.15 -11.83
N ALA A 9 -0.41 -10.31 -12.86
CA ALA A 9 -1.33 -10.49 -14.00
C ALA A 9 -0.95 -11.71 -14.84
N PHE A 10 0.34 -11.91 -15.11
CA PHE A 10 0.83 -13.06 -15.86
C PHE A 10 0.61 -14.37 -15.10
N ASP A 11 0.93 -14.41 -13.80
CA ASP A 11 0.70 -15.59 -12.95
C ASP A 11 -0.78 -15.97 -12.92
N ASN A 12 -1.67 -14.97 -12.76
CA ASN A 12 -3.10 -15.17 -12.81
C ASN A 12 -3.55 -15.71 -14.18
N ALA A 13 -3.02 -15.20 -15.29
CA ALA A 13 -3.33 -15.71 -16.63
C ALA A 13 -2.94 -17.19 -16.80
N VAL A 14 -1.77 -17.59 -16.32
CA VAL A 14 -1.30 -18.97 -16.33
C VAL A 14 -2.19 -19.88 -15.48
N GLU A 15 -2.62 -19.42 -14.31
CA GLU A 15 -3.54 -20.18 -13.43
C GLU A 15 -4.88 -20.49 -14.12
N TYR A 16 -5.36 -19.57 -14.96
CA TYR A 16 -6.58 -19.78 -15.76
C TYR A 16 -6.38 -20.66 -17.01
N GLY A 17 -5.17 -21.19 -17.24
CA GLY A 17 -4.88 -22.09 -18.35
C GLY A 17 -4.88 -21.40 -19.72
N LEU A 18 -4.54 -20.11 -19.77
CA LEU A 18 -4.37 -19.39 -21.04
C LEU A 18 -3.09 -19.84 -21.76
N ASP A 19 -3.19 -20.08 -23.07
CA ASP A 19 -2.08 -20.57 -23.90
C ASP A 19 -1.02 -19.50 -24.24
N GLY A 20 -1.34 -18.23 -24.03
CA GLY A 20 -0.45 -17.11 -24.29
C GLY A 20 -1.02 -15.78 -23.83
N PHE A 21 -0.17 -14.76 -23.81
CA PHE A 21 -0.52 -13.39 -23.50
C PHE A 21 0.24 -12.43 -24.42
N GLU A 22 -0.36 -11.28 -24.68
CA GLU A 22 0.26 -10.15 -25.38
C GLU A 22 0.96 -9.26 -24.35
N THR A 23 2.07 -8.61 -24.75
CA THR A 23 2.82 -7.71 -23.88
C THR A 23 3.62 -6.69 -24.69
N ASP A 24 3.65 -5.46 -24.17
CA ASP A 24 4.46 -4.37 -24.71
C ASP A 24 5.82 -4.30 -24.02
N VAL A 25 6.85 -3.93 -24.79
CA VAL A 25 8.19 -3.71 -24.25
C VAL A 25 8.73 -2.33 -24.59
N LEU A 26 9.36 -1.69 -23.62
CA LEU A 26 10.02 -0.40 -23.75
C LEU A 26 11.46 -0.46 -23.25
N LEU A 27 12.28 0.48 -23.69
CA LEU A 27 13.67 0.64 -23.22
C LEU A 27 13.76 1.73 -22.14
N THR A 28 14.50 1.42 -21.08
CA THR A 28 14.90 2.37 -20.05
C THR A 28 16.07 3.25 -20.51
N LYS A 29 16.35 4.31 -19.77
CA LYS A 29 17.50 5.21 -19.97
C LYS A 29 18.85 4.47 -20.02
N ASP A 30 18.97 3.41 -19.24
CA ASP A 30 20.17 2.55 -19.15
C ASP A 30 20.11 1.33 -20.08
N GLY A 31 19.23 1.36 -21.10
CA GLY A 31 19.17 0.38 -22.18
C GLY A 31 18.65 -0.99 -21.74
N LYS A 32 17.82 -1.05 -20.71
CA LYS A 32 17.18 -2.30 -20.25
C LYS A 32 15.78 -2.39 -20.83
N LEU A 33 15.39 -3.59 -21.25
CA LEU A 33 14.00 -3.87 -21.63
C LEU A 33 13.15 -4.00 -20.37
N ILE A 34 11.97 -3.40 -20.42
CA ILE A 34 10.91 -3.59 -19.43
C ILE A 34 9.61 -3.92 -20.14
N VAL A 35 8.73 -4.60 -19.42
CA VAL A 35 7.34 -4.84 -19.83
C VAL A 35 6.50 -3.67 -19.32
N PHE A 36 6.00 -2.84 -20.23
CA PHE A 36 5.25 -1.63 -19.92
C PHE A 36 4.58 -1.06 -21.19
N HIS A 37 3.29 -0.71 -21.13
CA HIS A 37 2.53 -0.25 -22.31
C HIS A 37 2.73 1.24 -22.61
N ASP A 38 2.49 2.11 -21.62
CA ASP A 38 2.51 3.56 -21.83
C ASP A 38 3.95 4.10 -21.91
N ALA A 39 4.18 5.13 -22.74
CA ALA A 39 5.47 5.83 -22.74
C ALA A 39 5.77 6.56 -21.41
N HIS A 40 4.74 6.82 -20.60
CA HIS A 40 4.80 7.52 -19.32
C HIS A 40 4.34 6.60 -18.18
N VAL A 41 4.94 6.72 -17.00
CA VAL A 41 4.61 5.86 -15.85
C VAL A 41 3.35 6.29 -15.08
N ASP A 42 2.82 7.48 -15.37
CA ASP A 42 1.84 8.20 -14.56
C ASP A 42 0.50 7.46 -14.38
N ARG A 43 -0.01 6.79 -15.43
CA ARG A 43 -1.35 6.19 -15.38
C ARG A 43 -1.44 5.00 -14.43
N THR A 44 -0.41 4.16 -14.40
CA THR A 44 -0.44 2.85 -13.73
C THR A 44 0.39 2.80 -12.46
N THR A 45 1.20 3.82 -12.19
CA THR A 45 2.12 3.82 -11.05
C THR A 45 1.95 5.03 -10.13
N ASN A 46 2.69 5.05 -9.02
CA ASN A 46 2.82 6.23 -8.15
C ASN A 46 3.91 7.23 -8.60
N GLY A 47 4.49 7.05 -9.79
CA GLY A 47 5.54 7.91 -10.35
C GLY A 47 5.02 8.88 -11.40
N SER A 48 5.94 9.64 -12.00
CA SER A 48 5.63 10.50 -13.15
C SER A 48 6.79 10.60 -14.14
N GLY A 49 6.45 10.84 -15.41
CA GLY A 49 7.39 11.08 -16.50
C GLY A 49 7.65 9.89 -17.42
N GLU A 50 8.50 10.11 -18.41
CA GLU A 50 8.78 9.13 -19.46
C GLU A 50 9.62 7.95 -18.97
N VAL A 51 9.24 6.75 -19.42
CA VAL A 51 9.96 5.49 -19.17
C VAL A 51 11.41 5.57 -19.67
N SER A 52 11.61 6.15 -20.86
CA SER A 52 12.92 6.35 -21.50
C SER A 52 13.87 7.24 -20.69
N GLU A 53 13.35 8.05 -19.77
CA GLU A 53 14.16 8.92 -18.90
C GLU A 53 14.49 8.31 -17.54
N HIS A 54 13.98 7.11 -17.26
CA HIS A 54 14.23 6.40 -16.00
C HIS A 54 15.22 5.25 -16.18
N THR A 55 16.07 5.01 -15.18
CA THR A 55 16.84 3.75 -15.12
C THR A 55 15.97 2.62 -14.61
N LEU A 56 16.33 1.36 -14.93
CA LEU A 56 15.60 0.19 -14.43
C LEU A 56 15.43 0.21 -12.90
N ASP A 57 16.49 0.58 -12.17
CA ASP A 57 16.44 0.66 -10.70
C ASP A 57 15.44 1.69 -10.18
N LYS A 58 15.27 2.82 -10.89
CA LYS A 58 14.24 3.81 -10.54
C LYS A 58 12.84 3.26 -10.76
N LEU A 59 12.61 2.62 -11.91
CA LEU A 59 11.31 2.04 -12.27
C LEU A 59 10.90 0.91 -11.32
N LYS A 60 11.83 0.07 -10.88
CA LYS A 60 11.59 -1.01 -9.91
C LYS A 60 11.10 -0.53 -8.53
N ARG A 61 11.22 0.76 -8.23
CA ARG A 61 10.73 1.35 -6.97
C ARG A 61 9.30 1.91 -7.07
N LEU A 62 8.73 1.95 -8.27
CA LEU A 62 7.37 2.41 -8.49
C LEU A 62 6.37 1.30 -8.13
N ASP A 63 5.21 1.70 -7.63
CA ASP A 63 4.09 0.81 -7.33
C ASP A 63 3.13 0.78 -8.52
N ALA A 64 3.21 -0.27 -9.35
CA ALA A 64 2.35 -0.47 -10.52
C ALA A 64 0.90 -0.89 -10.18
N GLY A 65 0.56 -1.02 -8.88
CA GLY A 65 -0.80 -1.23 -8.39
C GLY A 65 -1.45 0.03 -7.82
N TYR A 66 -0.75 1.17 -7.82
CA TYR A 66 -1.16 2.37 -7.08
C TYR A 66 -2.54 2.91 -7.48
N HIS A 67 -2.84 2.90 -8.78
CA HIS A 67 -4.13 3.34 -9.33
C HIS A 67 -5.08 2.18 -9.66
N PHE A 68 -4.68 0.93 -9.38
CA PHE A 68 -5.48 -0.23 -9.78
C PHE A 68 -6.74 -0.39 -8.92
N THR A 69 -7.88 -0.53 -9.60
CA THR A 69 -9.12 -1.03 -9.02
C THR A 69 -9.51 -2.38 -9.63
N ASP A 70 -10.06 -3.27 -8.81
CA ASP A 70 -10.60 -4.54 -9.29
C ASP A 70 -12.01 -4.37 -9.90
N ILE A 71 -12.63 -5.47 -10.32
CA ILE A 71 -13.98 -5.47 -10.93
C ILE A 71 -15.10 -4.96 -10.00
N ASN A 72 -14.81 -4.82 -8.70
CA ASN A 72 -15.73 -4.34 -7.68
C ASN A 72 -15.34 -2.93 -7.19
N ASP A 73 -14.52 -2.19 -7.95
CA ASP A 73 -13.99 -0.87 -7.60
C ASP A 73 -13.14 -0.84 -6.31
N GLN A 74 -12.58 -1.97 -5.89
CA GLN A 74 -11.71 -2.04 -4.71
C GLN A 74 -10.25 -1.79 -5.09
N THR A 75 -9.45 -1.22 -4.18
CA THR A 75 -8.01 -0.95 -4.38
C THR A 75 -7.10 -1.93 -3.62
N PRO A 76 -7.03 -3.22 -4.01
CA PRO A 76 -6.38 -4.29 -3.25
C PRO A 76 -4.85 -4.18 -3.13
N TYR A 77 -4.22 -3.19 -3.75
CA TYR A 77 -2.76 -2.93 -3.66
C TYR A 77 -2.38 -1.63 -2.94
N MET A 78 -3.33 -0.75 -2.62
CA MET A 78 -3.07 0.50 -1.89
C MET A 78 -2.85 0.30 -0.37
N TYR A 79 -1.84 0.93 0.22
CA TYR A 79 -1.66 0.91 1.68
C TYR A 79 -2.80 1.65 2.40
N ILE A 80 -3.26 1.09 3.53
CA ILE A 80 -4.32 1.67 4.35
C ILE A 80 -3.72 2.08 5.69
N ASN A 81 -3.79 3.37 6.02
CA ASN A 81 -3.51 3.84 7.37
C ASN A 81 -4.80 3.82 8.21
N VAL A 82 -4.81 3.05 9.29
CA VAL A 82 -5.92 3.00 10.25
C VAL A 82 -5.48 3.69 11.53
N ASP A 83 -6.09 4.84 11.83
CA ASP A 83 -5.82 5.60 13.06
C ASP A 83 -6.74 5.11 14.20
N LEU A 84 -6.15 4.46 15.19
CA LEU A 84 -6.78 4.00 16.41
C LEU A 84 -6.90 5.18 17.40
N LYS A 85 -8.03 5.86 17.31
CA LYS A 85 -8.32 7.11 18.02
C LYS A 85 -8.93 6.93 19.41
N ASP A 86 -9.54 5.78 19.69
CA ASP A 86 -10.26 5.56 20.95
C ASP A 86 -9.32 5.69 22.15
N ALA A 87 -9.74 6.45 23.17
CA ALA A 87 -8.95 6.64 24.36
C ALA A 87 -8.87 5.32 25.18
N PRO A 88 -7.71 4.97 25.76
CA PRO A 88 -7.50 3.66 26.37
C PRO A 88 -8.43 3.29 27.53
N ASP A 89 -8.99 4.29 28.20
CA ASP A 89 -9.84 4.20 29.39
C ASP A 89 -11.33 4.01 29.06
N THR A 90 -11.74 4.19 27.81
CA THR A 90 -13.13 3.96 27.40
C THR A 90 -13.42 2.46 27.23
N TYR A 91 -14.69 2.13 27.05
CA TYR A 91 -15.07 0.77 26.70
C TYR A 91 -14.55 0.42 25.29
N GLU A 92 -14.74 1.31 24.33
CA GLU A 92 -14.31 1.18 22.94
C GLU A 92 -12.80 1.00 22.86
N GLY A 93 -12.02 1.84 23.56
CA GLY A 93 -10.57 1.76 23.55
C GLY A 93 -10.02 0.47 24.18
N ARG A 94 -10.80 -0.25 24.99
CA ARG A 94 -10.41 -1.56 25.51
C ARG A 94 -10.56 -2.67 24.47
N ILE A 95 -11.52 -2.56 23.55
CA ILE A 95 -11.84 -3.62 22.59
C ILE A 95 -11.30 -3.33 21.18
N ALA A 96 -11.17 -2.05 20.80
CA ALA A 96 -10.79 -1.62 19.45
C ALA A 96 -9.47 -2.24 18.95
N PRO A 97 -8.38 -2.35 19.73
CA PRO A 97 -7.14 -2.97 19.26
C PRO A 97 -7.33 -4.41 18.75
N GLN A 98 -8.08 -5.22 19.50
CA GLN A 98 -8.33 -6.61 19.16
C GLN A 98 -9.23 -6.70 17.94
N VAL A 99 -10.34 -5.95 17.94
CA VAL A 99 -11.31 -5.95 16.83
C VAL A 99 -10.65 -5.54 15.52
N ILE A 100 -9.81 -4.49 15.53
CA ILE A 100 -9.09 -4.05 14.33
C ILE A 100 -8.09 -5.12 13.88
N CYS A 101 -7.32 -5.70 14.81
CA CYS A 101 -6.36 -6.76 14.48
C CYS A 101 -7.06 -7.98 13.87
N ASP A 102 -8.14 -8.46 14.48
CA ASP A 102 -8.92 -9.61 14.02
C ASP A 102 -9.50 -9.38 12.61
N ASN A 103 -9.97 -8.16 12.32
CA ASN A 103 -10.44 -7.82 10.98
C ASN A 103 -9.29 -7.77 9.95
N ILE A 104 -8.14 -7.18 10.29
CA ILE A 104 -6.98 -7.16 9.39
C ILE A 104 -6.54 -8.59 9.05
N VAL A 105 -6.46 -9.47 10.06
CA VAL A 105 -6.08 -10.88 9.89
C VAL A 105 -7.12 -11.64 9.08
N LYS A 106 -8.41 -11.49 9.40
CA LYS A 106 -9.52 -12.11 8.68
C LYS A 106 -9.50 -11.81 7.18
N HIS A 107 -9.05 -10.61 6.80
CA HIS A 107 -8.99 -10.16 5.42
C HIS A 107 -7.61 -10.31 4.77
N HIS A 108 -6.64 -10.97 5.44
CA HIS A 108 -5.27 -11.16 4.94
C HIS A 108 -4.57 -9.84 4.57
N ALA A 109 -4.88 -8.75 5.28
CA ALA A 109 -4.44 -7.40 4.96
C ALA A 109 -3.20 -6.94 5.74
N GLN A 110 -2.54 -7.84 6.49
CA GLN A 110 -1.41 -7.52 7.37
C GLN A 110 -0.27 -6.77 6.65
N HIS A 111 -0.01 -7.11 5.37
CA HIS A 111 1.07 -6.53 4.58
C HIS A 111 0.78 -5.14 4.00
N ARG A 112 -0.47 -4.68 4.07
CA ARG A 112 -0.94 -3.43 3.45
C ARG A 112 -1.59 -2.46 4.44
N VAL A 113 -1.73 -2.84 5.71
CA VAL A 113 -2.32 -1.99 6.74
C VAL A 113 -1.24 -1.48 7.68
N LEU A 114 -1.18 -0.15 7.83
CA LEU A 114 -0.42 0.54 8.87
C LEU A 114 -1.42 0.98 9.95
N VAL A 115 -1.18 0.59 11.20
CA VAL A 115 -1.99 1.09 12.32
C VAL A 115 -1.25 2.21 13.05
N THR A 116 -1.93 3.34 13.24
CA THR A 116 -1.42 4.51 13.97
C THR A 116 -2.25 4.78 15.21
N SER A 117 -1.66 5.45 16.21
CA SER A 117 -2.41 5.97 17.35
C SER A 117 -1.63 7.10 18.04
N PHE A 118 -2.34 8.00 18.72
CA PHE A 118 -1.75 8.97 19.64
C PHE A 118 -1.55 8.42 21.07
N HIS A 119 -2.16 7.29 21.38
CA HIS A 119 -2.13 6.70 22.71
C HIS A 119 -1.12 5.56 22.76
N LYS A 120 -0.04 5.73 23.52
CA LYS A 120 0.98 4.68 23.72
C LYS A 120 0.36 3.36 24.20
N GLU A 121 -0.62 3.43 25.10
CA GLU A 121 -1.30 2.24 25.60
C GLU A 121 -2.08 1.49 24.51
N GLN A 122 -2.68 2.21 23.56
CA GLN A 122 -3.33 1.57 22.41
C GLN A 122 -2.31 0.86 21.50
N ILE A 123 -1.14 1.47 21.31
CA ILE A 123 -0.04 0.85 20.57
C ILE A 123 0.39 -0.45 21.27
N ASP A 124 0.63 -0.39 22.58
CA ASP A 124 1.08 -1.54 23.36
C ASP A 124 0.02 -2.66 23.38
N ARG A 125 -1.27 -2.32 23.43
CA ARG A 125 -2.39 -3.30 23.34
C ARG A 125 -2.46 -3.94 21.95
N PHE A 126 -2.43 -3.15 20.88
CA PHE A 126 -2.50 -3.67 19.52
C PHE A 126 -1.30 -4.58 19.19
N MET A 127 -0.09 -4.22 19.61
CA MET A 127 1.11 -5.06 19.43
C MET A 127 0.96 -6.45 20.06
N LYS A 128 0.26 -6.57 21.20
CA LYS A 128 -0.01 -7.87 21.84
C LYS A 128 -0.90 -8.76 20.97
N PHE A 129 -1.89 -8.18 20.30
CA PHE A 129 -2.80 -8.91 19.42
C PHE A 129 -2.15 -9.22 18.07
N SER A 130 -1.47 -8.25 17.46
CA SER A 130 -0.85 -8.40 16.15
C SER A 130 0.42 -9.24 16.17
N LYS A 131 1.00 -9.50 17.36
CA LYS A 131 2.25 -10.25 17.54
C LYS A 131 3.43 -9.68 16.71
N GLY A 132 3.35 -8.41 16.31
CA GLY A 132 4.33 -7.76 15.45
C GLY A 132 4.20 -8.05 13.96
N GLU A 133 3.12 -8.72 13.52
CA GLU A 133 2.88 -9.06 12.10
C GLU A 133 2.28 -7.90 11.29
N ILE A 134 1.80 -6.84 11.96
CA ILE A 134 1.19 -5.67 11.34
C ILE A 134 2.02 -4.43 11.68
N ALA A 135 2.39 -3.65 10.65
CA ALA A 135 3.16 -2.43 10.82
C ALA A 135 2.41 -1.39 11.65
N MET A 136 3.14 -0.74 12.57
CA MET A 136 2.54 0.16 13.57
C MET A 136 3.42 1.37 13.87
N VAL A 137 2.79 2.55 14.04
CA VAL A 137 3.50 3.81 14.37
C VAL A 137 2.77 4.60 15.46
N LEU A 138 3.50 4.98 16.52
CA LEU A 138 3.03 5.95 17.51
C LEU A 138 3.18 7.37 16.95
N VAL A 139 2.08 8.12 16.89
CA VAL A 139 2.08 9.51 16.45
C VAL A 139 2.25 10.42 17.67
N LYS A 140 3.33 11.19 17.72
CA LYS A 140 3.54 12.17 18.81
C LYS A 140 2.66 13.40 18.57
N GLN A 141 1.71 13.67 19.47
CA GLN A 141 0.84 14.86 19.39
C GLN A 141 1.61 16.18 19.27
N LYS A 142 2.78 16.29 19.90
CA LYS A 142 3.62 17.49 19.82
C LYS A 142 4.11 17.75 18.39
N LEU A 143 4.58 16.71 17.69
CA LEU A 143 5.03 16.81 16.31
C LEU A 143 3.88 17.21 15.36
N LEU A 144 2.68 16.67 15.58
CA LEU A 144 1.51 17.03 14.78
C LEU A 144 1.09 18.50 15.01
N LYS A 145 1.10 18.97 16.27
CA LYS A 145 0.81 20.37 16.61
C LYS A 145 1.86 21.31 16.01
N ASP A 146 3.14 20.94 16.09
CA ASP A 146 4.23 21.73 15.51
C ASP A 146 4.11 21.81 13.97
N LEU A 147 3.69 20.72 13.31
CA LEU A 147 3.42 20.71 11.86
C LEU A 147 2.18 21.52 11.47
N LEU A 148 1.08 21.42 12.23
CA LEU A 148 -0.14 22.20 11.98
C LEU A 148 0.09 23.71 12.17
N ASN A 149 0.99 24.09 13.08
CA ASN A 149 1.41 25.48 13.29
C ASN A 149 2.28 26.04 12.15
N LEU A 150 2.87 25.19 11.31
CA LEU A 150 3.61 25.60 10.10
C LEU A 150 2.68 25.79 8.89
N THR A 151 1.46 25.26 8.92
CA THR A 151 0.48 25.33 7.83
C THR A 151 -0.64 26.36 8.06
N ALA A 152 -0.56 27.18 9.10
CA ALA A 152 -1.46 28.32 9.28
C ALA A 152 -0.99 29.53 8.46
N CYS A 153 -1.28 29.48 7.16
CA CYS A 153 -1.55 30.64 6.30
C CYS A 153 -2.92 30.42 5.65
#